data_AF-A0A2A4EAN1-F1
#
_entry.id   AF-A0A2A4EAN1-F1
#
_cell.length_a   1.000
_cell.length_b   1.000
_cell.length_c   1.000
_cell.angle_alpha   90.00
_cell.angle_beta   90.00
_cell.angle_gamma   90.00
#
_symmetry.space_group_name_H-M   'P 1'
#
loop_
_entity.id
_entity.type
_entity.pdbx_description
1 polymer ?
#
loop_
_entity_poly.entity_id
_entity_poly.type
_entity_poly.pdbx_seq_one_letter_code
_entity_poly.pdbx_strand_id
1 'polypeptide(L)'
;MKLTDRNLRPASRLLMALPIAALAFSLAACGGPGRPSADDVSEGLGQVFEDQGMGDVITDDVADCFAEKLVDSDLSDETLRYIANGEDKQANQEDKDLTTKIITDNLEECAA
;
A
#
# COMPACT_ATOMS: atom_id res chain seq x y z
N MET A 1 -39.16 -51.36 -45.31
CA MET A 1 -39.42 -51.71 -43.90
C MET A 1 -38.38 -52.74 -43.45
N LYS A 2 -37.38 -52.29 -42.68
CA LYS A 2 -36.63 -52.96 -41.59
C LYS A 2 -35.25 -52.31 -41.44
N LEU A 3 -35.22 -51.32 -40.56
CA LEU A 3 -34.03 -50.78 -39.91
C LEU A 3 -33.46 -51.88 -39.00
N THR A 4 -32.17 -52.13 -39.05
CA THR A 4 -31.49 -52.87 -37.98
C THR A 4 -30.50 -51.93 -37.33
N ASP A 5 -31.07 -51.20 -36.39
CA ASP A 5 -30.47 -50.36 -35.37
C ASP A 5 -29.54 -51.21 -34.48
N ARG A 6 -28.25 -50.88 -34.42
CA ARG A 6 -27.33 -51.47 -33.43
C ARG A 6 -27.24 -50.53 -32.25
N ASN A 7 -28.07 -50.81 -31.25
CA ASN A 7 -27.92 -50.30 -29.90
C ASN A 7 -26.71 -50.96 -29.22
N LEU A 8 -25.69 -50.17 -28.90
CA LEU A 8 -24.73 -50.41 -27.82
C LEU A 8 -24.40 -49.06 -27.18
N ARG A 9 -25.25 -48.65 -26.24
CA ARG A 9 -24.92 -47.69 -25.16
C ARG A 9 -24.08 -48.44 -24.10
N PRO A 10 -23.60 -47.78 -23.03
CA PRO A 10 -22.98 -46.46 -22.87
C PRO A 10 -21.67 -46.57 -22.06
N ALA A 11 -20.88 -45.51 -21.90
CA ALA A 11 -20.28 -45.16 -20.59
C ALA A 11 -19.29 -43.99 -20.69
N SER A 12 -19.25 -43.23 -19.60
CA SER A 12 -18.23 -42.28 -19.17
C SER A 12 -18.13 -40.98 -19.97
N ARG A 13 -18.85 -39.93 -19.55
CA ARG A 13 -18.38 -39.00 -18.49
C ARG A 13 -16.93 -38.57 -18.72
N LEU A 14 -16.78 -37.39 -19.30
CA LEU A 14 -15.77 -36.42 -18.87
C LEU A 14 -16.32 -35.02 -19.17
N LEU A 15 -16.99 -34.49 -18.15
CA LEU A 15 -17.24 -33.06 -17.99
C LEU A 15 -15.87 -32.37 -17.91
N MET A 16 -15.47 -31.64 -18.94
CA MET A 16 -14.45 -30.60 -18.80
C MET A 16 -15.17 -29.26 -18.68
N ALA A 17 -15.49 -28.91 -17.44
CA ALA A 17 -15.86 -27.55 -17.08
C ALA A 17 -14.58 -26.71 -17.08
N LEU A 18 -14.43 -25.84 -18.08
CA LEU A 18 -13.40 -24.80 -18.12
C LEU A 18 -13.76 -23.72 -17.10
N PRO A 19 -12.94 -23.46 -16.06
CA PRO A 19 -13.17 -22.33 -15.19
C PRO A 19 -12.71 -21.06 -15.92
N ILE A 20 -13.65 -20.19 -16.24
CA ILE A 20 -13.38 -18.81 -16.68
C ILE A 20 -12.87 -18.06 -15.45
N ALA A 21 -11.57 -18.15 -15.19
CA ALA A 21 -10.90 -17.32 -14.20
C ALA A 21 -10.13 -16.20 -14.93
N ALA A 22 -10.88 -15.27 -15.54
CA ALA A 22 -10.32 -13.98 -15.91
C ALA A 22 -10.51 -13.06 -14.71
N LEU A 23 -9.56 -13.14 -13.78
CA LEU A 23 -9.48 -12.23 -12.65
C LEU A 23 -9.34 -10.80 -13.18
N ALA A 24 -10.37 -10.00 -12.93
CA ALA A 24 -10.34 -8.56 -13.10
C ALA A 24 -9.28 -7.97 -12.16
N PHE A 25 -8.11 -7.61 -12.70
CA PHE A 25 -7.09 -6.83 -11.99
C PHE A 25 -6.57 -5.66 -12.85
N SER A 26 -7.43 -5.10 -13.71
CA SER A 26 -7.07 -3.97 -14.58
C SER A 26 -7.25 -2.59 -13.93
N LEU A 27 -7.18 -2.47 -12.60
CA LEU A 27 -7.28 -1.16 -11.90
C LEU A 27 -5.97 -0.62 -11.33
N ALA A 28 -4.83 -1.28 -11.52
CA ALA A 28 -3.53 -0.72 -11.14
C ALA A 28 -2.94 0.14 -12.27
N ALA A 29 -3.63 1.21 -12.71
CA ALA A 29 -3.05 2.17 -13.67
C ALA A 29 -3.86 3.48 -13.81
N CYS A 30 -4.16 4.19 -12.73
CA CYS A 30 -4.36 5.64 -12.81
C CYS A 30 -3.04 6.36 -12.54
N GLY A 31 -2.12 6.24 -13.51
CA GLY A 31 -1.13 7.21 -13.99
C GLY A 31 -0.41 8.22 -13.08
N GLY A 32 -0.35 8.04 -11.77
CA GLY A 32 0.54 8.79 -10.87
C GLY A 32 1.72 7.90 -10.42
N PRO A 33 2.85 8.48 -10.00
CA PRO A 33 3.83 7.71 -9.25
C PRO A 33 3.11 7.18 -7.99
N GLY A 34 3.22 5.88 -7.72
CA GLY A 34 2.43 5.23 -6.67
C GLY A 34 2.64 5.84 -5.29
N ARG A 35 1.73 5.55 -4.35
CA ARG A 35 1.90 5.90 -2.93
C ARG A 35 3.28 5.38 -2.45
N PRO A 36 4.12 6.23 -1.81
CA PRO A 36 5.39 5.80 -1.25
C PRO A 36 5.25 4.62 -0.29
N SER A 37 6.27 3.78 -0.20
CA SER A 37 6.32 2.69 0.79
C SER A 37 6.66 3.23 2.18
N ALA A 38 6.40 2.43 3.23
CA ALA A 38 6.81 2.79 4.60
C ALA A 38 8.34 2.97 4.70
N ASP A 39 9.11 2.10 4.04
CA ASP A 39 10.57 2.20 3.99
C ASP A 39 11.02 3.54 3.37
N ASP A 40 10.43 3.95 2.23
CA ASP A 40 10.77 5.23 1.59
C ASP A 40 10.43 6.42 2.50
N VAL A 41 9.28 6.35 3.18
CA VAL A 41 8.83 7.41 4.10
C VAL A 41 9.71 7.46 5.36
N SER A 42 10.15 6.30 5.87
CA SER A 42 11.05 6.23 7.03
C SER A 42 12.42 6.85 6.73
N GLU A 43 13.02 6.51 5.57
CA GLU A 43 14.28 7.09 5.13
C GLU A 43 14.18 8.63 5.02
N GLY A 44 13.09 9.11 4.42
CA GLY A 44 12.82 10.53 4.30
C GLY A 44 12.56 11.22 5.65
N LEU A 45 11.86 10.58 6.59
CA LEU A 45 11.71 11.09 7.96
C LEU A 45 13.06 11.21 8.67
N GLY A 46 13.92 10.21 8.52
CA GLY A 46 15.29 10.23 9.05
C GLY A 46 16.05 11.46 8.55
N GLN A 47 16.01 11.72 7.24
CA GLN A 47 16.64 12.91 6.63
C GLN A 47 16.07 14.22 7.18
N VAL A 48 14.74 14.31 7.30
CA VAL A 48 14.06 15.49 7.88
C VAL A 48 14.52 15.74 9.32
N PHE A 49 14.75 14.69 10.11
CA PHE A 49 15.25 14.81 11.48
C PHE A 49 16.73 15.15 11.54
N GLU A 50 17.56 14.57 10.68
CA GLU A 50 18.97 14.92 10.54
C GLU A 50 19.14 16.40 10.21
N ASP A 51 18.38 16.92 9.24
CA ASP A 51 18.40 18.33 8.83
C ASP A 51 17.96 19.29 9.96
N GLN A 52 17.13 18.80 10.88
CA GLN A 52 16.71 19.53 12.09
C GLN A 52 17.70 19.38 13.26
N GLY A 53 18.79 18.63 13.08
CA GLY A 53 19.78 18.35 14.14
C GLY A 53 19.31 17.35 15.19
N MET A 54 18.32 16.52 14.86
CA MET A 54 17.72 15.50 15.73
C MET A 54 18.07 14.06 15.33
N GLY A 55 18.93 13.87 14.33
CA GLY A 55 19.34 12.53 13.85
C GLY A 55 19.96 11.63 14.92
N ASP A 56 20.61 12.21 15.94
CA ASP A 56 21.17 11.42 17.06
C ASP A 56 20.12 11.03 18.12
N VAL A 57 18.92 11.62 18.06
CA VAL A 57 17.85 11.48 19.07
C VAL A 57 16.74 10.56 18.58
N ILE A 58 16.45 10.58 17.28
CA ILE A 58 15.47 9.69 16.66
C ILE A 58 16.18 8.43 16.20
N THR A 59 15.74 7.28 16.70
CA THR A 59 16.22 5.97 16.24
C THR A 59 15.48 5.53 14.98
N ASP A 60 16.09 4.65 14.21
CA ASP A 60 15.47 4.05 13.02
C ASP A 60 14.12 3.40 13.36
N ASP A 61 14.02 2.69 14.50
CA ASP A 61 12.77 2.07 14.95
C ASP A 61 11.62 3.10 15.17
N VAL A 62 11.96 4.30 15.65
CA VAL A 62 10.98 5.39 15.84
C VAL A 62 10.52 5.92 14.48
N ALA A 63 11.45 6.11 13.55
CA ALA A 63 11.15 6.57 12.19
C ALA A 63 10.29 5.55 11.43
N ASP A 64 10.63 4.27 11.50
CA ASP A 64 9.88 3.16 10.91
C ASP A 64 8.46 3.10 11.46
N CYS A 65 8.29 3.20 12.78
CA CYS A 65 6.97 3.20 13.41
C CYS A 65 6.09 4.35 12.90
N PHE A 66 6.61 5.58 12.86
CA PHE A 66 5.83 6.70 12.32
C PHE A 66 5.56 6.56 10.82
N ALA A 67 6.52 6.05 10.04
CA ALA A 67 6.34 5.84 8.62
C ALA A 67 5.19 4.88 8.31
N GLU A 68 5.06 3.78 9.06
CA GLU A 68 3.92 2.87 8.95
C GLU A 68 2.59 3.60 9.21
N LYS A 69 2.48 4.36 10.32
CA LYS A 69 1.26 5.10 10.66
C LYS A 69 0.90 6.14 9.60
N LEU A 70 1.90 6.81 9.02
CA LEU A 70 1.69 7.84 8.00
C LEU A 70 1.24 7.21 6.67
N VAL A 71 1.87 6.13 6.23
CA VAL A 71 1.50 5.42 4.99
C VAL A 71 0.10 4.82 5.09
N ASP A 72 -0.28 4.26 6.24
CA ASP A 72 -1.60 3.67 6.49
C ASP A 72 -2.72 4.71 6.68
N SER A 73 -2.38 6.00 6.81
CA SER A 73 -3.34 7.07 7.03
C SER A 73 -4.00 7.61 5.74
N ASP A 74 -4.95 8.53 5.92
CA ASP A 74 -5.59 9.26 4.82
C ASP A 74 -4.72 10.41 4.25
N LEU A 75 -3.45 10.54 4.65
CA LEU A 75 -2.54 11.52 4.07
C LEU A 75 -2.44 11.36 2.55
N SER A 76 -2.34 12.49 1.84
CA SER A 76 -2.19 12.44 0.39
C SER A 76 -0.86 11.81 -0.03
N ASP A 77 -0.87 11.14 -1.19
CA ASP A 77 0.36 10.61 -1.81
C ASP A 77 1.40 11.70 -2.08
N GLU A 78 0.96 12.96 -2.25
CA GLU A 78 1.84 14.12 -2.43
C GLU A 78 2.59 14.45 -1.13
N THR A 79 1.89 14.51 0.00
CA THR A 79 2.53 14.73 1.31
C THR A 79 3.49 13.60 1.66
N LEU A 80 3.10 12.34 1.46
CA LEU A 80 4.01 11.23 1.69
C LEU A 80 5.24 11.29 0.79
N ARG A 81 5.11 11.79 -0.44
CA ARG A 81 6.25 11.98 -1.34
C ARG A 81 7.19 13.06 -0.83
N TYR A 82 6.67 14.18 -0.34
CA TYR A 82 7.51 15.22 0.26
C TYR A 82 8.32 14.64 1.41
N ILE A 83 7.67 13.91 2.31
CA ILE A 83 8.34 13.26 3.44
C ILE A 83 9.40 12.27 2.95
N ALA A 84 9.05 11.35 2.04
CA ALA A 84 10.00 10.36 1.48
C ALA A 84 11.20 10.99 0.76
N ASN A 85 11.06 12.22 0.24
CA ASN A 85 12.14 12.98 -0.38
C ASN A 85 12.99 13.77 0.64
N GLY A 86 12.73 13.63 1.95
CA GLY A 86 13.41 14.40 2.99
C GLY A 86 12.91 15.85 3.10
N GLU A 87 11.74 16.19 2.56
CA GLU A 87 11.20 17.55 2.59
C GLU A 87 10.30 17.76 3.81
N ASP A 88 10.62 18.74 4.68
CA ASP A 88 9.73 19.20 5.76
C ASP A 88 8.59 20.06 5.19
N LYS A 89 7.63 19.38 4.53
CA LYS A 89 6.53 20.00 3.81
C LYS A 89 5.31 19.09 3.77
N GLN A 90 4.13 19.69 3.84
CA GLN A 90 2.85 19.04 3.55
C GLN A 90 2.16 19.73 2.36
N ALA A 91 1.36 18.97 1.61
CA ALA A 91 0.70 19.45 0.40
C ALA A 91 -0.33 20.56 0.69
N ASN A 92 -0.97 20.51 1.86
CA ASN A 92 -1.98 21.48 2.27
C ASN A 92 -2.14 21.49 3.82
N GLN A 93 -3.05 22.33 4.33
CA GLN A 93 -3.28 22.47 5.77
C GLN A 93 -3.96 21.25 6.41
N GLU A 94 -4.85 20.56 5.69
CA GLU A 94 -5.52 19.36 6.20
C GLU A 94 -4.50 18.23 6.41
N ASP A 95 -3.62 18.00 5.44
CA ASP A 95 -2.53 17.04 5.55
C ASP A 95 -1.56 17.41 6.68
N LYS A 96 -1.30 18.71 6.89
CA LYS A 96 -0.48 19.18 8.02
C LYS A 96 -1.12 18.88 9.37
N ASP A 97 -2.41 19.15 9.51
CA ASP A 97 -3.17 18.89 10.73
C ASP A 97 -3.24 17.38 11.00
N LEU A 98 -3.46 16.58 9.94
CA LEU A 98 -3.51 15.13 10.03
C LEU A 98 -2.13 14.54 10.38
N THR A 99 -1.05 15.00 9.76
CA THR A 99 0.33 14.59 10.10
C THR A 99 0.62 14.87 11.57
N THR A 100 0.30 16.08 12.05
CA THR A 100 0.49 16.48 13.45
C THR A 100 -0.30 15.58 14.39
N LYS A 101 -1.55 15.28 14.03
CA LYS A 101 -2.42 14.39 14.80
C LYS A 101 -1.86 12.98 14.85
N ILE A 102 -1.47 12.40 13.73
CA ILE A 102 -0.89 11.03 13.67
C ILE A 102 0.34 10.94 14.57
N ILE A 103 1.26 11.89 14.47
CA ILE A 103 2.46 11.91 15.32
C ILE A 103 2.08 12.00 16.80
N THR A 104 1.16 12.90 17.15
CA THR A 104 0.74 13.09 18.54
C THR A 104 0.02 11.87 19.12
N ASP A 105 -0.90 11.28 18.35
CA ASP A 105 -1.73 10.15 18.77
C ASP A 105 -0.90 8.86 18.91
N ASN A 106 0.23 8.75 18.19
CA ASN A 106 1.11 7.57 18.20
C ASN A 106 2.45 7.82 18.93
N LEU A 107 2.64 8.98 19.55
CA LEU A 107 3.92 9.33 20.19
C LEU A 107 4.32 8.33 21.28
N GLU A 108 3.38 7.93 22.13
CA GLU A 108 3.64 6.95 23.20
C GLU A 108 3.92 5.54 22.65
N GLU A 109 3.39 5.19 21.47
CA GLU A 109 3.63 3.88 20.86
C GLU A 109 4.99 3.84 20.16
N CYS A 110 5.29 4.88 19.39
CA CYS A 110 6.48 4.92 18.54
C CYS A 110 7.75 5.41 19.25
N ALA A 111 7.63 6.21 20.33
CA ALA A 111 8.78 6.73 21.07
C ALA A 111 9.07 5.99 22.39
N ALA A 112 8.40 4.85 22.64
CA ALA A 112 8.55 4.05 23.85
C ALA A 112 9.72 3.07 23.82
#